data_AF-A0A438G5S1-F1
#
_entry.id   AF-A0A438G5S1-F1
#
_cell.length_a   1.000
_cell.length_b   1.000
_cell.length_c   1.000
_cell.angle_alpha   90.00
_cell.angle_beta   90.00
_cell.angle_gamma   90.00
#
_symmetry.space_group_name_H-M   'P 1'
#
loop_
_entity.id
_entity.type
_entity.pdbx_description
1 polymer ?
#
loop_
_entity_poly.entity_id
_entity_poly.type
_entity_poly.pdbx_seq_one_letter_code
_entity_poly.pdbx_strand_id
1 'polypeptide(L)'
;MLGIPCEHACAMIQKMNQDVYEFVDDWYHLFKQEMVYSGTSHPLEFQNLPTVHSDGNVHDPNGYVHVSLDPPVTKRCLGRPRQQRIRPNLENR
;
A
#
# COMPACT_ATOMS: atom_id res chain seq x y z
N MET A 1 8.15 -9.80 6.42
CA MET A 1 7.21 -9.21 7.39
C MET A 1 7.04 -10.22 8.51
N LEU A 2 7.07 -9.80 9.78
CA LEU A 2 7.07 -10.71 10.94
C LEU A 2 5.67 -11.14 11.38
N GLY A 3 4.60 -10.62 10.78
CA GLY A 3 3.22 -10.92 11.19
C GLY A 3 2.79 -10.32 12.52
N ILE A 4 3.69 -9.62 13.23
CA ILE A 4 3.42 -9.08 14.56
C ILE A 4 2.55 -7.81 14.43
N PRO A 5 1.42 -7.72 15.15
CA PRO A 5 0.58 -6.53 15.17
C PRO A 5 1.31 -5.32 15.75
N CYS A 6 0.83 -4.11 15.43
CA CYS A 6 1.37 -2.90 16.03
C CYS A 6 1.07 -2.82 17.54
N GLU A 7 1.84 -2.02 18.27
CA GLU A 7 1.71 -1.86 19.73
C GLU A 7 0.26 -1.53 20.18
N HIS A 8 -0.45 -0.72 19.39
CA HIS A 8 -1.84 -0.35 19.65
C HIS A 8 -2.78 -1.56 19.57
N ALA A 9 -2.57 -2.43 18.58
CA ALA A 9 -3.35 -3.65 18.42
C ALA A 9 -3.03 -4.67 19.52
N CYS A 10 -1.74 -4.84 19.88
CA CYS A 10 -1.34 -5.69 21.01
C CYS A 10 -2.04 -5.27 22.30
N ALA A 11 -2.06 -3.97 22.61
CA ALA A 11 -2.69 -3.44 23.81
C ALA A 11 -4.21 -3.68 23.84
N MET A 12 -4.88 -3.64 22.69
CA MET A 12 -6.32 -3.92 22.60
C MET A 12 -6.63 -5.41 22.80
N ILE A 13 -5.84 -6.30 22.19
CA ILE A 13 -6.00 -7.76 22.35
C ILE A 13 -5.77 -8.16 23.81
N GLN A 14 -4.74 -7.61 24.44
CA GLN A 14 -4.47 -7.81 25.87
C GLN A 14 -5.60 -7.28 26.76
N LYS A 15 -6.21 -6.14 26.41
CA LYS A 15 -7.40 -5.63 27.12
C LYS A 15 -8.61 -6.54 27.01
N MET A 16 -8.73 -7.30 25.93
CA MET A 16 -9.75 -8.34 25.76
C MET A 16 -9.40 -9.64 26.50
N ASN A 17 -8.28 -9.65 27.24
CA ASN A 17 -7.79 -10.77 28.02
C ASN A 17 -7.45 -12.00 27.15
N GLN A 18 -6.97 -11.75 25.93
CA GLN A 18 -6.49 -12.75 24.98
C GLN A 18 -4.96 -12.66 24.84
N ASP A 19 -4.32 -13.79 24.53
CA ASP A 19 -2.90 -13.80 24.15
C ASP A 19 -2.73 -13.27 22.72
N VAL A 20 -1.70 -12.44 22.52
CA VAL A 20 -1.46 -11.78 21.24
C VAL A 20 -1.00 -12.77 20.18
N TYR A 21 -0.19 -13.75 20.55
CA TYR A 21 0.33 -14.74 19.60
C TYR A 21 -0.75 -15.73 19.22
N GLU A 22 -1.51 -16.25 20.18
CA GLU A 22 -2.66 -17.13 19.90
C GLU A 22 -3.71 -16.42 19.04
N PHE A 23 -4.00 -15.15 19.31
CA PHE A 23 -4.96 -14.38 18.52
C PHE A 23 -4.53 -14.23 17.06
N VAL A 24 -3.24 -13.99 16.80
CA VAL A 24 -2.71 -13.70 15.46
C VAL A 24 -2.47 -14.98 14.65
N ASP A 25 -2.25 -16.12 15.29
CA ASP A 25 -1.95 -17.40 14.63
C ASP A 25 -3.04 -17.83 13.63
N ASP A 26 -4.30 -17.54 13.96
CA ASP A 26 -5.46 -17.78 13.10
C ASP A 26 -5.45 -16.95 11.80
N TRP A 27 -4.79 -15.79 11.82
CA TRP A 27 -4.81 -14.82 10.71
C TRP A 27 -3.51 -14.81 9.91
N TYR A 28 -2.38 -15.05 10.57
CA TYR A 28 -1.07 -14.92 9.97
C TYR A 28 -0.37 -16.27 9.84
N HIS A 29 -0.63 -16.95 8.72
CA HIS A 29 0.04 -18.20 8.40
C HIS A 29 1.35 -17.95 7.68
N LEU A 30 2.43 -17.79 8.44
CA LEU A 30 3.79 -17.57 7.89
C LEU A 30 4.16 -18.63 6.85
N PHE A 31 3.88 -19.90 7.12
CA PHE A 31 4.18 -20.99 6.17
C PHE A 31 3.47 -20.82 4.82
N LYS A 32 2.18 -20.43 4.82
CA LYS A 32 1.45 -20.18 3.57
C LYS A 32 2.02 -18.99 2.82
N GLN A 33 2.40 -17.95 3.55
CA GLN A 33 3.06 -16.78 2.96
C GLN A 33 4.40 -17.17 2.33
N GLU A 34 5.26 -17.85 3.06
CA GLU A 34 6.54 -18.35 2.54
C GLU A 34 6.33 -19.23 1.33
N MET A 35 5.33 -20.10 1.32
CA MET A 35 4.99 -20.94 0.17
C MET A 35 4.56 -20.11 -1.05
N VAL A 36 3.70 -19.11 -0.88
CA VAL A 36 3.26 -18.20 -1.97
C VAL A 36 4.43 -17.39 -2.54
N TYR A 37 5.33 -16.92 -1.67
CA TYR A 37 6.48 -16.10 -2.06
C TYR A 37 7.76 -16.89 -2.34
N SER A 38 7.75 -18.21 -2.16
CA SER A 38 8.88 -19.10 -2.49
C SER A 38 9.11 -19.19 -4.00
N GLY A 39 8.06 -18.95 -4.79
CA GLY A 39 8.14 -18.88 -6.23
C GLY A 39 8.82 -17.60 -6.69
N THR A 40 9.68 -17.71 -7.70
CA THR A 40 10.19 -16.54 -8.42
C THR A 40 9.03 -15.87 -9.14
N SER A 41 8.63 -14.67 -8.70
CA SER A 41 7.72 -13.85 -9.49
C SER A 41 8.47 -13.38 -10.74
N HIS A 42 8.17 -13.99 -11.88
CA HIS A 42 8.67 -13.46 -13.14
C HIS A 42 8.07 -12.06 -13.36
N PRO A 43 8.87 -11.09 -13.82
CA PRO A 43 8.31 -9.83 -14.30
C PRO A 43 7.20 -10.13 -15.31
N LEU A 44 6.06 -9.46 -15.17
CA LEU A 44 5.09 -9.46 -16.26
C LEU A 44 5.80 -8.89 -17.49
N GLU A 45 5.80 -9.67 -18.58
CA GLU A 45 6.36 -9.22 -19.85
C GLU A 45 5.64 -7.93 -20.28
N PHE A 46 6.38 -6.83 -20.32
CA PHE A 46 5.81 -5.52 -20.64
C PHE A 46 5.48 -5.36 -22.13
N GLN A 47 5.75 -6.38 -22.94
CA GLN A 47 5.61 -6.34 -24.40
C GLN A 47 4.18 -6.10 -24.87
N ASN A 48 3.18 -6.49 -24.07
CA ASN A 48 1.76 -6.27 -24.37
C ASN A 48 1.13 -5.15 -23.54
N LEU A 49 1.93 -4.34 -22.81
CA LEU A 49 1.32 -3.21 -22.11
C LEU A 49 0.82 -2.17 -23.12
N PRO A 50 -0.41 -1.66 -22.94
CA PRO A 50 -0.90 -0.58 -23.76
C PRO A 50 0.01 0.64 -23.59
N THR A 51 0.54 1.14 -24.70
CA THR A 51 1.43 2.32 -24.69
C THR A 51 0.65 3.54 -25.12
N VAL A 52 0.87 4.64 -24.42
CA VAL A 52 0.26 5.93 -24.77
C VAL A 52 1.08 6.57 -25.88
N HIS A 53 0.41 6.89 -26.98
CA HIS A 53 1.00 7.54 -28.14
C HIS A 53 1.13 9.05 -27.92
N SER A 54 1.80 9.73 -28.85
CA SER A 54 2.04 11.18 -28.78
C SER A 54 0.76 12.03 -28.77
N ASP A 55 -0.36 11.46 -29.21
CA ASP A 55 -1.69 12.06 -29.17
C ASP A 55 -2.38 11.94 -27.79
N GLY A 56 -1.74 11.26 -26.82
CA GLY A 56 -2.29 11.03 -25.48
C GLY A 56 -3.29 9.88 -25.40
N ASN A 57 -3.45 9.08 -26.45
CA ASN A 57 -4.35 7.94 -26.49
C ASN A 57 -3.60 6.61 -26.52
N VAL A 58 -4.30 5.54 -26.16
CA VAL A 58 -3.85 4.16 -26.27
C VAL A 58 -4.48 3.54 -27.51
N HIS A 59 -3.66 2.94 -28.37
CA HIS A 59 -4.12 2.27 -29.58
C HIS A 59 -4.02 0.75 -29.39
N ASP A 60 -5.13 0.04 -29.55
CA ASP A 60 -5.20 -1.42 -29.49
C ASP A 60 -4.74 -2.03 -30.83
N PRO A 61 -4.09 -3.20 -30.89
CA PRO A 61 -3.82 -3.96 -32.11
C PRO A 61 -5.01 -4.13 -33.08
N ASN A 62 -6.25 -4.04 -32.62
CA ASN A 62 -7.45 -4.06 -33.46
C ASN A 62 -7.82 -2.70 -34.08
N GLY A 63 -7.04 -1.64 -33.83
CA GLY A 63 -7.25 -0.28 -34.35
C GLY A 63 -8.21 0.57 -33.53
N TYR A 64 -8.62 0.11 -32.34
CA TYR A 64 -9.44 0.91 -31.43
C TYR A 64 -8.59 1.92 -30.66
N VAL A 65 -9.15 3.12 -30.48
CA VAL A 65 -8.52 4.21 -29.74
C VAL A 65 -9.20 4.36 -28.38
N HIS A 66 -8.40 4.30 -27.32
CA HIS A 66 -8.84 4.48 -25.94
C HIS A 66 -8.18 5.72 -25.34
N VAL A 67 -8.91 6.43 -24.48
CA VAL A 67 -8.36 7.57 -23.73
C VAL A 67 -7.35 7.05 -22.71
N SER A 68 -6.15 7.66 -22.64
CA SER A 68 -5.19 7.33 -21.59
C SER A 68 -5.77 7.66 -20.21
N LEU A 69 -5.66 6.70 -19.28
CA LEU A 69 -6.01 6.89 -17.87
C LEU A 69 -4.79 7.25 -17.02
N ASP A 70 -3.70 7.69 -17.66
CA ASP A 70 -2.52 8.12 -16.92
C ASP A 70 -2.88 9.24 -15.94
N PRO A 71 -2.29 9.21 -14.74
CA PRO A 71 -2.47 10.29 -13.80
C PRO A 71 -2.00 11.60 -14.45
N PRO A 72 -2.69 12.73 -14.19
CA PRO A 72 -2.29 14.01 -14.74
C PRO A 72 -0.84 14.33 -14.36
N VAL A 73 -0.06 14.74 -15.36
CA VAL A 73 1.39 15.05 -15.22
C VAL A 73 1.65 16.23 -14.29
N THR A 74 0.61 16.97 -13.90
CA THR A 74 0.70 18.05 -12.92
C THR A 74 1.10 17.50 -11.56
N LYS A 75 2.21 17.99 -11.00
CA LYS A 75 2.54 17.77 -9.60
C LYS A 75 1.34 18.18 -8.74
N ARG A 76 0.92 17.34 -7.81
CA ARG A 76 0.02 17.78 -6.73
C ARG A 76 0.62 19.05 -6.13
N CYS A 77 -0.19 20.09 -5.97
CA CYS A 77 0.24 21.27 -5.24
C CYS A 77 0.82 20.82 -3.90
N LEU A 78 1.89 21.47 -3.45
CA LEU A 78 2.38 21.29 -2.08
C LEU A 78 1.15 21.41 -1.18
N GLY A 79 0.83 20.32 -0.47
CA GLY A 79 -0.37 20.26 0.37
C GLY A 79 -0.38 21.40 1.38
N ARG A 80 -1.47 21.53 2.14
CA ARG A 80 -1.63 22.59 3.14
C ARG A 80 -0.31 22.82 3.89
N PRO A 81 0.26 24.04 3.86
CA PRO A 81 1.48 24.34 4.60
C PRO A 81 1.30 23.82 6.02
N ARG A 82 2.28 23.10 6.56
CA ARG A 82 2.23 22.65 7.95
C ARG A 82 1.95 23.88 8.80
N GLN A 83 0.72 24.02 9.30
CA GLN A 83 0.44 25.01 10.33
C GLN A 83 1.43 24.70 11.44
N GLN A 84 2.24 25.70 11.80
CA GLN A 84 3.22 25.54 12.86
C GLN A 84 2.48 24.96 14.06
N ARG A 85 2.78 23.71 14.39
CA ARG A 85 2.13 23.03 15.51
C ARG A 85 2.61 23.75 16.75
N ILE A 86 1.78 24.63 17.30
CA ILE A 86 2.00 25.19 18.63
C ILE A 86 2.05 23.99 19.56
N ARG A 87 3.25 23.66 20.07
CA ARG A 87 3.38 22.65 21.11
C ARG A 87 2.74 23.25 22.36
N PRO A 88 1.69 22.65 22.95
CA PRO A 88 1.27 23.09 24.27
C PRO A 88 2.44 22.91 25.23
N ASN A 89 2.71 23.93 26.05
CA ASN A 89 3.76 23.88 27.03
C ASN A 89 3.48 22.71 27.99
N LEU A 90 4.40 21.74 28.07
CA LEU A 90 4.31 20.59 28.96
C LEU A 90 4.73 20.92 30.40
N GLU A 91 4.99 22.18 30.75
CA GLU A 91 5.41 22.60 32.10
C GLU A 91 4.32 22.65 33.19
N ASN A 92 3.15 22.03 32.98
CA ASN A 92 2.21 21.85 34.09
C ASN A 92 1.48 20.50 34.01
N ARG A 93 2.16 19.43 34.44
CA ARG A 93 1.57 18.38 35.28
C ARG A 93 2.64 17.49 35.93
#